data_AF-A0A379G9Q9-F1
#
_entry.id   AF-A0A379G9Q9-F1
#
_cell.length_a   1.000
_cell.length_b   1.000
_cell.length_c   1.000
_cell.angle_alpha   90.00
_cell.angle_beta   90.00
_cell.angle_gamma   90.00
#
_symmetry.space_group_name_H-M   'P 1'
#
loop_
_entity.id
_entity.type
_entity.pdbx_description
1 polymer ?
#
loop_
_entity_poly.entity_id
_entity_poly.type
_entity_poly.pdbx_seq_one_letter_code
_entity_poly.pdbx_strand_id
1 'polypeptide(L)'
;MLDILGLDVYKLVASSDGWYPVYEKGKKDPIAYTRLDKGDVYKIGESQKSSNRYSSTRMDEVRINKSKATSVMIGPDGKAIQGQTAGLNMKYIDTGEAKSADRLLETMKLKEYHKEHGKLPAGNKTFH
;
A
#
# COMPACT_ATOMS: atom_id res chain seq x y z
N MET A 1 -18.75 -9.19 -19.70
CA MET A 1 -17.59 -9.60 -20.54
C MET A 1 -16.35 -9.20 -19.76
N LEU A 2 -15.51 -10.15 -19.35
CA LEU A 2 -14.25 -9.85 -18.64
C LEU A 2 -13.34 -9.06 -19.59
N ASP A 3 -13.11 -7.79 -19.30
CA ASP A 3 -12.16 -6.98 -20.06
C ASP A 3 -10.73 -7.46 -19.73
N ILE A 4 -10.03 -8.00 -20.73
CA ILE A 4 -8.66 -8.51 -20.61
C ILE A 4 -7.68 -7.36 -20.23
N LEU A 5 -8.10 -6.10 -20.42
CA LEU A 5 -7.33 -4.91 -20.07
C LEU A 5 -7.75 -4.23 -18.77
N GLY A 6 -8.86 -4.64 -18.14
CA GLY A 6 -9.33 -4.12 -16.85
C GLY A 6 -8.28 -4.27 -15.75
N LEU A 7 -8.31 -3.37 -14.78
CA LEU A 7 -7.40 -3.33 -13.64
C LEU A 7 -8.17 -3.56 -12.34
N ASP A 8 -7.63 -4.40 -11.47
CA ASP A 8 -8.07 -4.42 -10.08
C ASP A 8 -7.58 -3.15 -9.40
N VAL A 9 -8.51 -2.35 -8.87
CA VAL A 9 -8.18 -1.23 -7.98
C VAL A 9 -8.22 -1.76 -6.55
N TYR A 10 -7.13 -1.57 -5.81
CA TYR A 10 -6.98 -2.12 -4.46
C TYR A 10 -6.34 -1.12 -3.51
N LYS A 11 -6.53 -1.37 -2.21
CA LYS A 11 -5.78 -0.76 -1.12
C LYS A 11 -4.98 -1.81 -0.37
N LEU A 12 -3.75 -1.48 -0.01
CA LEU A 12 -2.96 -2.20 0.98
C LEU A 12 -3.17 -1.50 2.31
N VAL A 13 -3.69 -2.23 3.28
CA VAL A 13 -3.92 -1.73 4.64
C VAL A 13 -2.98 -2.41 5.62
N ALA A 14 -2.57 -1.70 6.66
CA ALA A 14 -1.76 -2.24 7.75
C ALA A 14 -2.45 -3.46 8.38
N SER A 15 -1.73 -4.59 8.49
CA SER A 15 -2.24 -5.80 9.13
C SER A 15 -2.16 -5.75 10.66
N SER A 16 -1.19 -5.00 11.17
CA SER A 16 -0.91 -4.78 12.59
C SER A 16 -0.40 -3.36 12.80
N ASP A 17 -0.39 -2.91 14.05
CA ASP A 17 0.23 -1.64 14.41
C ASP A 17 1.75 -1.73 14.18
N GLY A 18 2.34 -0.69 13.60
CA GLY A 18 3.74 -0.78 13.23
C GLY A 18 4.34 0.47 12.61
N TRP A 19 5.65 0.39 12.38
CA TRP A 19 6.39 1.35 11.58
C TRP A 19 6.50 0.86 10.14
N TYR A 20 6.02 1.68 9.22
CA TYR A 20 5.94 1.38 7.80
C TYR A 20 6.86 2.32 6.98
N PRO A 21 7.60 1.78 5.99
CA PRO A 21 8.52 2.59 5.20
C PRO A 21 7.79 3.60 4.31
N VAL A 22 8.25 4.85 4.32
CA VAL A 22 7.72 5.94 3.49
C VAL A 22 8.60 6.12 2.26
N TYR A 23 8.00 6.14 1.07
CA TYR A 23 8.74 6.27 -0.17
C TYR A 23 8.42 7.57 -0.92
N GLU A 24 9.45 8.13 -1.55
CA GLU A 24 9.34 9.31 -2.40
C GLU A 24 9.69 8.98 -3.86
N LYS A 25 9.16 9.77 -4.80
CA LYS A 25 9.50 9.68 -6.23
C LYS A 25 11.01 9.87 -6.43
N GLY A 26 11.62 9.04 -7.28
CA GLY A 26 13.06 9.12 -7.57
C GLY A 26 13.97 8.45 -6.55
N LYS A 27 13.46 8.02 -5.38
CA LYS A 27 14.23 7.26 -4.39
C LYS A 27 13.88 5.77 -4.43
N LYS A 28 14.92 4.93 -4.35
CA LYS A 28 14.79 3.47 -4.27
C LYS A 28 14.42 3.06 -2.85
N ASP A 29 15.24 3.48 -1.90
CA ASP A 29 15.08 3.22 -0.47
C ASP A 29 14.10 4.21 0.18
N PRO A 30 13.46 3.83 1.31
CA PRO A 30 12.54 4.73 1.99
C PRO A 30 13.29 5.92 2.57
N ILE A 31 12.62 7.07 2.63
CA ILE A 31 13.15 8.30 3.20
C ILE A 31 12.86 8.42 4.70
N ALA A 32 11.86 7.68 5.19
CA ALA A 32 11.42 7.70 6.58
C ALA A 32 10.62 6.44 6.91
N TYR A 33 10.20 6.34 8.17
CA TYR A 33 9.15 5.43 8.61
C TYR A 33 8.00 6.25 9.21
N THR A 34 6.77 5.79 9.02
CA THR A 34 5.60 6.36 9.68
C THR A 34 4.90 5.29 10.48
N ARG A 35 4.33 5.67 11.63
CA ARG A 35 3.45 4.79 12.37
C ARG A 35 2.14 4.67 11.59
N LEU A 36 1.64 3.45 11.47
CA LEU A 36 0.29 3.14 11.04
C LEU A 36 -0.32 2.17 12.05
N ASP A 37 -1.58 2.39 12.37
CA ASP A 37 -2.35 1.47 13.18
C ASP A 37 -3.06 0.45 12.26
N LYS A 38 -3.45 -0.69 12.82
CA LYS A 38 -4.09 -1.77 12.09
C LYS A 38 -5.33 -1.27 11.36
N GLY A 39 -5.36 -1.49 10.04
CA GLY A 39 -6.44 -1.05 9.16
C GLY A 39 -6.18 0.25 8.42
N ASP A 40 -5.16 1.02 8.79
CA ASP A 40 -4.76 2.23 8.09
C ASP A 40 -4.32 1.93 6.66
N VAL A 41 -4.60 2.86 5.75
CA VAL A 41 -4.22 2.73 4.34
C VAL A 41 -2.73 3.05 4.18
N TYR A 42 -1.97 2.03 3.79
CA TYR A 42 -0.56 2.18 3.46
C TYR A 42 -0.35 2.54 1.99
N LYS A 43 -1.13 1.93 1.09
CA LYS A 43 -1.02 2.18 -0.35
C LYS A 43 -2.36 2.02 -1.04
N ILE A 44 -2.60 2.83 -2.06
CA ILE A 44 -3.65 2.61 -3.07
C ILE A 44 -2.95 2.34 -4.40
N GLY A 45 -3.47 1.40 -5.18
CA GLY A 45 -2.89 1.06 -6.48
C GLY A 45 -3.82 0.26 -7.36
N GLU A 46 -3.44 0.14 -8.62
CA GLU A 46 -4.14 -0.63 -9.64
C GLU A 46 -3.24 -1.67 -10.31
N SER A 47 -3.79 -2.81 -10.75
CA SER A 47 -3.04 -3.86 -11.47
C SER A 47 -3.96 -4.82 -12.21
N GLN A 48 -3.58 -5.29 -13.41
CA GLN A 48 -4.38 -6.28 -14.18
C GLN A 48 -4.62 -7.61 -13.45
N LYS A 49 -3.67 -8.00 -12.58
CA LYS A 49 -3.77 -9.18 -11.70
C LYS A 49 -3.11 -8.82 -10.38
N SER A 50 -3.84 -8.13 -9.52
CA SER A 50 -3.29 -7.59 -8.28
C SER A 50 -2.82 -8.69 -7.30
N SER A 51 -3.50 -9.84 -7.28
CA SER A 51 -3.11 -11.03 -6.48
C SER A 51 -1.70 -11.55 -6.78
N ASN A 52 -1.21 -11.36 -8.01
CA ASN A 52 0.13 -11.79 -8.43
C ASN A 52 1.18 -10.69 -8.29
N ARG A 53 0.78 -9.47 -7.93
CA ARG A 53 1.70 -8.31 -7.90
C ARG A 53 2.68 -8.39 -6.74
N TYR A 54 2.24 -8.92 -5.61
CA TYR A 54 3.06 -9.07 -4.40
C TYR A 54 2.92 -10.50 -3.89
N SER A 55 4.04 -11.18 -3.66
CA SER A 55 4.02 -12.46 -2.95
C SER A 55 3.62 -12.27 -1.48
N SER A 56 3.16 -13.34 -0.84
CA SER A 56 2.84 -13.36 0.59
C SER A 56 3.98 -12.82 1.45
N THR A 57 5.22 -13.25 1.20
CA THR A 57 6.42 -12.75 1.90
C THR A 57 6.59 -11.24 1.74
N ARG A 58 6.33 -10.68 0.56
CA ARG A 58 6.46 -9.23 0.34
C ARG A 58 5.36 -8.43 1.00
N MET A 59 4.16 -9.00 1.12
CA MET A 59 3.07 -8.38 1.88
C MET A 59 3.37 -8.38 3.38
N ASP A 60 3.86 -9.51 3.90
CA ASP A 60 4.26 -9.65 5.29
C ASP A 60 5.41 -8.68 5.65
N GLU A 61 6.47 -8.66 4.83
CA GLU A 61 7.60 -7.76 5.02
C GLU A 61 7.31 -6.30 4.67
N VAL A 62 6.18 -6.02 3.99
CA VAL A 62 5.80 -4.68 3.48
C VAL A 62 6.80 -4.16 2.43
N ARG A 63 7.40 -5.09 1.68
CA ARG A 63 8.32 -4.81 0.58
C ARG A 63 7.54 -4.56 -0.71
N ILE A 64 6.91 -3.40 -0.80
CA ILE A 64 6.14 -3.02 -2.01
C ILE A 64 7.02 -2.41 -3.12
N ASN A 65 8.25 -2.01 -2.80
CA ASN A 65 9.20 -1.37 -3.71
C ASN A 65 10.47 -2.25 -3.83
N LYS A 66 11.39 -1.93 -4.76
CA LYS A 66 12.65 -2.65 -4.99
C LYS A 66 13.68 -2.50 -3.86
N SER A 67 13.36 -1.82 -2.75
CA SER A 67 14.23 -1.72 -1.57
C SER A 67 14.23 -3.03 -0.77
N LYS A 68 15.22 -3.15 0.13
CA LYS A 68 15.27 -4.22 1.14
C LYS A 68 14.60 -3.86 2.47
N ALA A 69 14.15 -2.61 2.63
CA ALA A 69 13.45 -2.15 3.83
C ALA A 69 12.16 -2.94 4.10
N THR A 70 11.92 -3.25 5.36
CA THR A 70 10.76 -3.99 5.87
C THR A 70 10.02 -3.16 6.91
N SER A 71 8.75 -3.46 7.14
CA SER A 71 8.03 -2.90 8.29
C SER A 71 8.52 -3.50 9.62
N VAL A 72 8.16 -2.85 10.72
CA VAL A 72 8.42 -3.33 12.08
C VAL A 72 7.12 -3.30 12.87
N MET A 73 6.71 -4.45 13.43
CA MET A 73 5.50 -4.54 14.27
C MET A 73 5.73 -3.86 15.61
N ILE A 74 4.70 -3.20 16.13
CA ILE A 74 4.67 -2.64 17.47
C ILE A 74 3.76 -3.50 18.34
N GLY A 75 4.22 -3.83 19.55
CA GLY A 75 3.44 -4.57 20.54
C GLY A 75 2.44 -3.69 21.29
N PRO A 76 1.57 -4.28 22.11
CA PRO A 76 0.61 -3.54 22.94
C PRO A 76 1.26 -2.55 23.92
N ASP A 77 2.54 -2.74 24.22
CA ASP A 77 3.37 -1.87 25.05
C ASP A 77 3.96 -0.66 24.30
N GLY A 78 3.63 -0.51 23.01
CA GLY A 78 4.14 0.55 22.15
C GLY A 78 5.57 0.35 21.68
N LYS A 79 6.21 -0.80 21.99
CA LYS A 79 7.59 -1.08 21.59
C LYS A 79 7.65 -1.90 20.31
N ALA A 80 8.69 -1.65 19.52
CA ALA A 80 8.99 -2.47 18.35
C ALA A 80 9.30 -3.91 18.77
N ILE A 81 8.63 -4.87 18.15
CA ILE A 81 8.91 -6.30 18.33
C ILE A 81 10.02 -6.69 17.35
N GLN A 82 11.20 -6.96 17.89
CA GLN A 82 12.37 -7.31 17.08
C GLN A 82 12.11 -8.60 16.29
N GLY A 83 12.37 -8.55 14.98
CA GLY A 83 12.19 -9.69 14.09
C GLY A 83 10.75 -9.94 13.63
N GLN A 84 9.77 -9.12 14.05
CA GLN A 84 8.40 -9.19 13.54
C GLN A 84 8.07 -8.01 12.64
N THR A 85 7.47 -8.31 11.51
CA THR A 85 7.00 -7.39 10.49
C THR A 85 5.51 -7.09 10.73
N ALA A 86 5.08 -5.86 10.45
CA ALA A 86 3.71 -5.42 10.71
C ALA A 86 2.70 -5.90 9.64
N GLY A 87 3.19 -6.29 8.45
CA GLY A 87 2.37 -6.85 7.39
C GLY A 87 1.40 -5.89 6.71
N LEU A 88 0.89 -6.33 5.55
CA LEU A 88 -0.17 -5.69 4.80
C LEU A 88 -1.24 -6.69 4.37
N ASN A 89 -2.48 -6.22 4.35
CA ASN A 89 -3.60 -6.93 3.73
C ASN A 89 -4.06 -6.17 2.48
N MET A 90 -4.25 -6.89 1.37
CA MET A 90 -4.88 -6.33 0.19
C MET A 90 -6.40 -6.36 0.35
N LYS A 91 -7.05 -5.22 0.11
CA LYS A 91 -8.51 -5.10 0.00
C LYS A 91 -8.86 -4.56 -1.38
N TYR A 92 -9.64 -5.32 -2.14
CA TYR A 92 -10.15 -4.89 -3.43
C TYR A 92 -11.18 -3.77 -3.24
N ILE A 93 -11.06 -2.73 -4.06
CA ILE A 93 -12.04 -1.64 -4.18
C ILE A 93 -12.94 -1.96 -5.37
N ASP A 94 -12.35 -2.34 -6.49
CA ASP A 94 -13.03 -2.75 -7.70
C ASP A 94 -12.20 -3.82 -8.44
N THR A 95 -12.88 -4.76 -9.07
CA THR A 95 -12.26 -5.86 -9.82
C THR A 95 -12.64 -5.75 -11.29
N GLY A 96 -12.12 -4.68 -11.92
CA GLY A 96 -11.94 -4.48 -13.36
C GLY A 96 -13.19 -4.56 -14.24
N GLU A 97 -13.54 -3.42 -14.84
CA GLU A 97 -14.38 -3.34 -16.04
C GLU A 97 -13.69 -2.66 -17.23
N ALA A 98 -12.93 -1.57 -17.02
CA ALA A 98 -12.22 -0.85 -18.09
C ALA A 98 -11.03 -0.03 -17.58
N LYS A 99 -9.86 -0.20 -18.19
CA LYS A 99 -8.57 0.40 -17.77
C LYS A 99 -8.61 1.91 -17.50
N SER A 100 -9.32 2.68 -18.31
CA SER A 100 -9.41 4.14 -18.14
C SER A 100 -10.27 4.53 -16.93
N ALA A 101 -11.34 3.79 -16.68
CA ALA A 101 -12.20 3.97 -15.51
C ALA A 101 -11.46 3.59 -14.23
N ASP A 102 -10.74 2.48 -14.24
CA ASP A 102 -9.98 1.99 -13.08
C ASP A 102 -8.88 2.99 -12.65
N ARG A 103 -8.20 3.60 -13.63
CA ARG A 103 -7.22 4.68 -13.42
C ARG A 103 -7.81 5.92 -12.80
N LEU A 104 -8.98 6.32 -13.30
CA LEU A 104 -9.71 7.45 -12.74
C LEU A 104 -10.14 7.14 -11.30
N LEU A 105 -10.59 5.92 -11.03
CA LEU A 105 -10.98 5.46 -9.70
C LEU A 105 -9.78 5.46 -8.73
N GLU A 106 -8.64 4.90 -9.11
CA GLU A 106 -7.41 4.96 -8.29
C GLU A 106 -7.02 6.41 -7.97
N THR A 107 -7.00 7.27 -9.00
CA THR A 107 -6.66 8.68 -8.86
C THR A 107 -7.64 9.42 -7.94
N MET A 108 -8.94 9.15 -8.07
CA MET A 108 -9.96 9.72 -7.20
C MET A 108 -9.74 9.30 -5.74
N LYS A 109 -9.45 8.02 -5.49
CA LYS A 109 -9.19 7.50 -4.14
C LYS A 109 -7.91 8.06 -3.52
N LEU A 110 -6.86 8.27 -4.32
CA LEU A 110 -5.66 8.96 -3.84
C LEU A 110 -5.92 10.43 -3.49
N LYS A 111 -6.73 11.13 -4.29
CA LYS A 111 -7.12 12.53 -4.02
C LYS A 111 -8.01 12.65 -2.79
N GLU A 112 -8.95 11.72 -2.60
CA GLU A 112 -9.81 11.64 -1.41
C GLU A 112 -8.95 11.46 -0.15
N TYR A 113 -8.05 10.48 -0.14
CA TYR A 113 -7.10 10.27 0.96
C TYR A 113 -6.23 11.51 1.24
N HIS A 114 -5.69 12.13 0.17
CA HIS A 114 -4.87 13.33 0.33
C HIS A 114 -5.67 14.52 0.89
N LYS A 115 -6.95 14.64 0.54
CA LYS A 115 -7.84 15.68 1.07
C LYS A 115 -8.10 15.46 2.57
N GLU A 116 -8.26 14.21 3.00
CA GLU A 116 -8.52 13.84 4.39
C GLU A 116 -7.28 13.94 5.29
N HIS A 117 -6.12 13.52 4.78
CA HIS A 117 -4.88 13.41 5.58
C HIS A 117 -3.82 14.48 5.28
N GLY A 118 -4.03 15.29 4.25
CA GLY A 118 -3.07 16.33 3.80
C GLY A 118 -1.79 15.78 3.14
N LYS A 119 -1.70 14.47 2.91
CA LYS A 119 -0.53 13.78 2.32
C LYS A 119 -0.94 12.52 1.58
N LEU A 120 -0.07 12.00 0.71
CA LEU A 120 -0.25 10.69 0.08
C LEU A 120 -0.08 9.55 1.11
N PRO A 121 -0.68 8.37 0.87
CA PRO A 121 -0.36 7.17 1.63
C PRO A 121 1.14 6.88 1.60
N ALA A 122 1.70 6.35 2.69
CA ALA A 122 3.15 6.15 2.85
C ALA A 122 3.82 5.32 1.74
N GLY A 123 3.06 4.39 1.14
CA GLY A 123 3.50 3.54 0.04
C GLY A 123 3.25 4.12 -1.37
N ASN A 124 2.69 5.33 -1.49
CA ASN A 124 2.47 6.03 -2.76
C ASN A 124 3.52 7.14 -2.95
N LYS A 125 4.21 7.11 -4.08
CA LYS A 125 5.25 8.10 -4.43
C LYS A 125 4.70 9.34 -5.12
N THR A 126 3.57 9.19 -5.82
CA THR A 126 2.92 10.22 -6.63
C THR A 126 1.43 9.89 -6.75
N PHE A 127 0.66 10.88 -7.21
CA PHE A 127 -0.58 10.61 -7.94
C PHE A 127 -0.24 9.93 -9.27
N HIS A 128 -1.13 9.07 -9.78
CA HIS A 128 -0.92 8.42 -11.06
C HIS A 128 -0.85 9.45 -12.20
#